data_AF-A0AAN7XXL3-F1
#
_entry.id   AF-A0AAN7XXL3-F1
#
_cell.length_a   1.000
_cell.length_b   1.000
_cell.length_c   1.000
_cell.angle_alpha   90.00
_cell.angle_beta   90.00
_cell.angle_gamma   90.00
#
_symmetry.space_group_name_H-M   'P 1'
#
loop_
_entity.id
_entity.type
_entity.pdbx_description
1 polymer ?
#
loop_
_entity_poly.entity_id
_entity_poly.type
_entity_poly.pdbx_seq_one_letter_code
_entity_poly.pdbx_strand_id
1 'polypeptide(L)'
;MPFPDTVKYCILGISVTLFLLALGILAWQVFRCCSQTHATHTQQDTVNDDQLYSDEKSGTARTYSGAPSTRVENVNTEVRRLSRCLSQSSLPSRGSVQADGEMEEQADNNKVNGSLHFSIYYDQLQSQLVVTILQVEGLLEQNPSRILQPFVKLRLMSANSEEVEVEGCTDEEGEGTAPVLWKVLQEWRTRIVKGSCNPLFGDQFSCPLLEEKELHHINLRMEVRDFDKFSRHSVLGEVRVPLGRLNISYPLELQEDLMIPQKDLVGQVLLSLKILPTSQRLEVGLLKVRTAPTEISSDAALYARISVQCNHSKLRYQKTSAVARCLVTVFNEVVMFSLPEFPLEQCKILVSVYEMHTTMKSPKYLIGQLKVEKKKSAEDKHWSIMMRSVRQPIAKWHGLLI
;
A
#
# COMPACT_ATOMS: atom_id res chain seq x y z
N MET A 1 14.78 -64.80 -28.58
CA MET A 1 13.79 -65.68 -27.94
C MET A 1 12.85 -64.80 -27.11
N PRO A 2 11.53 -64.87 -27.30
CA PRO A 2 10.59 -64.11 -26.48
C PRO A 2 10.63 -64.64 -25.03
N PHE A 3 10.65 -63.72 -24.07
CA PHE A 3 10.62 -64.10 -22.64
C PHE A 3 9.37 -64.94 -22.36
N PRO A 4 9.48 -66.01 -21.53
CA PRO A 4 8.33 -66.80 -21.09
C PRO A 4 7.27 -65.88 -20.48
N ASP A 5 5.99 -66.12 -20.78
CA ASP A 5 4.91 -65.24 -20.31
C ASP A 5 4.87 -65.14 -18.78
N THR A 6 5.34 -66.17 -18.07
CA THR A 6 5.57 -66.16 -16.62
C THR A 6 6.44 -64.99 -16.15
N VAL A 7 7.51 -64.66 -16.89
CA VAL A 7 8.43 -63.56 -16.55
C VAL A 7 7.75 -62.20 -16.75
N LYS A 8 6.90 -62.08 -17.78
CA LYS A 8 6.14 -60.84 -18.04
C LYS A 8 5.11 -60.58 -16.93
N TYR A 9 4.42 -61.62 -16.46
CA TYR A 9 3.50 -61.51 -15.34
C TYR A 9 4.22 -61.21 -14.01
N CYS A 10 5.42 -61.75 -13.80
CA CYS A 10 6.24 -61.39 -12.64
C CYS A 10 6.67 -59.91 -12.67
N ILE A 11 7.12 -59.39 -13.81
CA ILE A 11 7.51 -57.99 -13.96
C ILE A 11 6.30 -57.06 -13.77
N LEU A 12 5.15 -57.41 -14.35
CA LEU A 12 3.91 -56.66 -14.16
C LEU A 12 3.48 -56.65 -12.68
N GLY A 13 3.58 -57.80 -12.00
CA GLY A 13 3.31 -57.90 -10.56
C GLY A 13 4.21 -56.98 -9.73
N ILE A 14 5.52 -56.96 -10.00
CA ILE A 14 6.47 -56.08 -9.32
C ILE A 14 6.18 -54.60 -9.62
N SER A 15 5.81 -54.26 -10.86
CA SER A 15 5.44 -52.88 -11.20
C SER A 15 4.19 -52.41 -10.47
N VAL A 16 3.17 -53.28 -10.33
CA VAL A 16 1.93 -52.95 -9.62
C VAL A 16 2.19 -52.81 -8.12
N THR A 17 3.02 -53.68 -7.53
CA THR A 17 3.36 -53.55 -6.10
C THR A 17 4.16 -52.28 -5.81
N LEU A 18 5.13 -51.91 -6.66
CA LEU A 18 5.86 -50.64 -6.52
C LEU A 18 4.94 -49.43 -6.68
N PHE A 19 3.98 -49.47 -7.61
CA PHE A 19 3.01 -48.40 -7.79
C PHE A 19 2.09 -48.23 -6.57
N LEU A 20 1.59 -49.33 -6.00
CA LEU A 20 0.79 -49.29 -4.77
C LEU A 20 1.60 -48.78 -3.57
N LEU A 21 2.89 -49.14 -3.48
CA LEU A 21 3.79 -48.64 -2.44
C LEU A 21 4.02 -47.13 -2.57
N ALA A 22 4.21 -46.63 -3.80
CA ALA A 22 4.33 -45.19 -4.07
C ALA A 22 3.05 -44.42 -3.71
N LEU A 23 1.86 -44.96 -4.02
CA LEU A 23 0.58 -44.39 -3.61
C LEU A 23 0.41 -44.37 -2.08
N GLY A 24 0.87 -45.42 -1.38
CA GLY A 24 0.89 -45.47 0.07
C GLY A 24 1.78 -44.39 0.69
N ILE A 25 2.97 -44.15 0.13
CA ILE A 25 3.87 -43.08 0.56
C ILE A 25 3.26 -41.71 0.31
N LEU A 26 2.64 -41.47 -0.86
CA LEU A 26 1.96 -40.21 -1.17
C LEU A 26 0.78 -39.97 -0.23
N ALA A 27 -0.05 -41.00 0.01
CA ALA A 27 -1.16 -40.91 0.97
C ALA A 27 -0.65 -40.62 2.39
N TRP A 28 0.46 -41.23 2.80
CA TRP A 28 1.10 -40.95 4.09
C TRP A 28 1.67 -39.54 4.17
N GLN A 29 2.29 -39.02 3.11
CA GLN A 29 2.77 -37.64 3.03
C GLN A 29 1.63 -36.62 3.07
N VAL A 30 0.53 -36.88 2.38
CA VAL A 30 -0.69 -36.06 2.43
C VAL A 30 -1.31 -36.12 3.83
N PHE A 31 -1.43 -37.31 4.42
CA PHE A 31 -1.93 -37.48 5.78
C PHE A 31 -1.06 -36.75 6.81
N ARG A 32 0.28 -36.83 6.67
CA ARG A 32 1.21 -36.10 7.53
C ARG A 32 1.09 -34.59 7.33
N CYS A 33 0.95 -34.12 6.09
CA CYS A 33 0.73 -32.70 5.79
C CYS A 33 -0.58 -32.20 6.40
N CYS A 34 -1.68 -32.93 6.25
CA CYS A 34 -2.98 -32.63 6.86
C CYS A 34 -2.94 -32.72 8.40
N SER A 35 -2.19 -33.67 8.96
CA SER A 35 -2.03 -33.78 10.42
C SER A 35 -1.18 -32.65 10.99
N GLN A 36 -0.20 -32.16 10.23
CA GLN A 36 0.70 -31.07 10.64
C GLN A 36 0.02 -29.69 10.55
N THR A 37 -0.92 -29.50 9.63
CA THR A 37 -1.82 -28.34 9.63
C THR A 37 -2.83 -28.37 10.78
N HIS A 38 -3.31 -29.56 11.19
CA HIS A 38 -4.15 -29.69 12.39
C HIS A 38 -3.39 -29.45 13.70
N ALA A 39 -2.13 -29.89 13.81
CA ALA A 39 -1.30 -29.63 15.00
C ALA A 39 -0.93 -28.13 15.15
N THR A 40 -0.68 -27.43 14.05
CA THR A 40 -0.38 -25.98 14.09
C THR A 40 -1.60 -25.11 14.39
N HIS A 41 -2.80 -25.56 13.98
CA HIS A 41 -4.04 -24.85 14.34
C HIS A 41 -4.48 -25.10 15.79
N THR A 42 -4.08 -26.23 16.38
CA THR A 42 -4.45 -26.55 17.78
C THR A 42 -3.41 -26.01 18.79
N GLN A 43 -2.18 -25.69 18.38
CA GLN A 43 -1.14 -25.17 19.30
C GLN A 43 -1.09 -23.63 19.37
N GLN A 44 -1.78 -22.93 18.47
CA GLN A 44 -1.86 -21.47 18.49
C GLN A 44 -3.08 -20.94 19.27
N ASP A 45 -4.06 -21.81 19.55
CA ASP A 45 -5.25 -21.48 20.35
C ASP A 45 -5.11 -21.87 21.84
N THR A 46 -4.10 -22.67 22.26
CA THR A 46 -3.92 -23.08 23.68
C THR A 46 -2.76 -22.41 24.42
N VAL A 47 -1.99 -21.51 23.79
CA VAL A 47 -0.86 -20.80 24.46
C VAL A 47 -1.20 -19.34 24.80
N ASN A 48 -2.37 -18.84 24.40
CA ASN A 48 -2.79 -17.47 24.70
C ASN A 48 -3.86 -17.34 25.80
N ASP A 49 -4.37 -18.45 26.36
CA ASP A 49 -5.49 -18.43 27.32
C ASP A 49 -5.10 -18.68 28.79
N ASP A 50 -3.83 -18.96 29.10
CA ASP A 50 -3.37 -19.27 30.47
C ASP A 50 -2.40 -18.20 31.01
N GLN A 51 -2.82 -16.93 31.10
CA GLN A 51 -2.17 -15.95 31.98
C GLN A 51 -3.00 -14.70 32.26
N LEU A 52 -4.25 -14.85 32.72
CA LEU A 52 -4.95 -13.74 33.40
C LEU A 52 -6.13 -14.27 34.21
N TYR A 53 -5.84 -14.78 35.41
CA TYR A 53 -6.71 -14.67 36.60
C TYR A 53 -6.03 -15.39 37.78
N SER A 54 -5.62 -14.64 38.81
CA SER A 54 -5.79 -15.03 40.22
C SER A 54 -5.48 -13.84 41.11
N ASP A 55 -6.52 -13.50 41.85
CA ASP A 55 -6.72 -12.38 42.75
C ASP A 55 -6.05 -12.62 44.13
N GLU A 56 -6.01 -11.55 44.93
CA GLU A 56 -5.50 -11.43 46.30
C GLU A 56 -5.86 -12.58 47.27
N LYS A 57 -4.99 -12.88 48.27
CA LYS A 57 -5.17 -12.45 49.70
C LYS A 57 -4.17 -13.08 50.71
N SER A 58 -3.69 -12.21 51.62
CA SER A 58 -3.31 -12.38 53.05
C SER A 58 -2.28 -13.42 53.55
N GLY A 59 -1.32 -12.93 54.36
CA GLY A 59 -1.06 -13.49 55.70
C GLY A 59 0.39 -13.85 56.10
N THR A 60 1.04 -12.94 56.83
CA THR A 60 1.86 -13.20 58.04
C THR A 60 3.35 -13.61 57.93
N ALA A 61 4.20 -12.63 58.28
CA ALA A 61 5.43 -12.65 59.09
C ALA A 61 6.60 -13.61 58.76
N ARG A 62 7.77 -13.02 58.46
CA ARG A 62 8.95 -13.03 59.37
C ARG A 62 10.05 -12.05 58.93
N THR A 63 10.55 -11.36 59.94
CA THR A 63 11.63 -10.37 60.06
C THR A 63 13.01 -10.91 59.66
N TYR A 64 13.88 -10.07 59.06
CA TYR A 64 15.23 -9.71 59.57
C TYR A 64 15.92 -8.65 58.67
N SER A 65 16.27 -7.51 59.28
CA SER A 65 17.43 -6.57 59.13
C SER A 65 18.16 -6.46 57.77
N GLY A 66 18.57 -5.30 57.26
CA GLY A 66 18.70 -3.96 57.82
C GLY A 66 19.28 -2.99 56.76
N ALA A 67 19.03 -1.70 56.94
CA ALA A 67 19.51 -0.60 56.07
C ALA A 67 20.97 -0.19 56.42
N PRO A 68 21.64 0.61 55.57
CA PRO A 68 21.47 2.06 55.72
C PRO A 68 21.37 2.88 54.41
N SER A 69 20.37 3.76 54.41
CA SER A 69 20.37 5.17 53.97
C SER A 69 21.46 5.68 53.00
N THR A 70 21.02 6.05 51.79
CA THR A 70 21.45 7.31 51.15
C THR A 70 20.26 8.04 50.55
N ARG A 71 20.22 9.34 50.86
CA ARG A 71 19.23 10.35 50.53
C ARG A 71 19.47 10.83 49.10
N VAL A 72 18.46 10.77 48.23
CA VAL A 72 18.45 11.53 46.97
C VAL A 72 17.08 12.18 46.79
N GLU A 73 17.13 13.49 46.60
CA GLU A 73 16.02 14.41 46.51
C GLU A 73 15.21 14.25 45.21
N ASN A 74 13.93 14.55 45.36
CA ASN A 74 12.87 14.45 44.37
C ASN A 74 12.87 15.74 43.54
N VAL A 75 13.43 15.71 42.32
CA VAL A 75 13.34 16.82 41.36
C VAL A 75 12.53 16.36 40.16
N ASN A 76 11.20 16.39 40.32
CA ASN A 76 10.25 16.08 39.25
C ASN A 76 9.25 17.23 39.03
N THR A 77 9.77 18.46 38.97
CA THR A 77 8.98 19.70 38.76
C THR A 77 9.55 20.68 37.73
N GLU A 78 10.59 20.30 36.96
CA GLU A 78 11.23 21.17 35.96
C GLU A 78 11.09 20.64 34.51
N VAL A 79 9.94 20.06 34.14
CA VAL A 79 9.63 19.70 32.72
C VAL A 79 8.32 20.34 32.22
N ARG A 80 7.58 21.08 33.06
CA ARG A 80 6.38 21.82 32.62
C ARG A 80 6.56 23.34 32.53
N ARG A 81 7.80 23.83 32.60
CA ARG A 81 8.11 25.27 32.48
C ARG A 81 8.88 25.66 31.22
N LEU A 82 9.27 24.72 30.37
CA LEU A 82 9.98 25.02 29.12
C LEU A 82 9.11 24.92 27.85
N SER A 83 7.80 24.65 27.97
CA SER A 83 6.86 24.64 26.83
C SER A 83 6.05 25.94 26.66
N ARG A 84 6.43 27.05 27.31
CA ARG A 84 5.76 28.36 27.18
C ARG A 84 6.61 29.51 26.65
N CYS A 85 7.87 29.27 26.29
CA CYS A 85 8.82 30.36 25.99
C CYS A 85 9.18 30.55 24.51
N LEU A 86 8.38 30.07 23.55
CA LEU A 86 8.58 30.39 22.13
C LEU A 86 7.39 31.07 21.43
N SER A 87 6.43 31.59 22.19
CA SER A 87 5.43 32.52 21.66
C SER A 87 5.53 33.85 22.40
N GLN A 88 6.44 34.71 21.94
CA GLN A 88 6.35 36.17 22.04
C GLN A 88 7.56 36.82 21.36
N SER A 89 7.40 37.23 20.10
CA SER A 89 8.15 38.35 19.55
C SER A 89 7.23 39.58 19.49
N SER A 90 7.75 40.64 20.10
CA SER A 90 7.25 42.00 20.25
C SER A 90 6.44 42.63 19.11
N LEU A 91 5.29 43.21 19.46
CA LEU A 91 4.67 44.34 18.76
C LEU A 91 5.21 45.68 19.30
N PRO A 92 5.40 46.70 18.47
CA PRO A 92 5.27 48.10 18.87
C PRO A 92 3.88 48.66 18.52
N SER A 93 3.24 49.29 19.51
CA SER A 93 2.12 50.26 19.41
C SER A 93 2.69 51.58 18.86
N ARG A 94 2.05 52.47 18.07
CA ARG A 94 0.64 52.84 17.84
C ARG A 94 0.59 53.81 16.63
N GLY A 95 -0.44 53.77 15.79
CA GLY A 95 -0.75 54.83 14.82
C GLY A 95 -1.88 54.45 13.86
N SER A 96 -3.06 55.02 14.08
CA SER A 96 -4.37 54.77 13.43
C SER A 96 -4.44 54.98 11.91
N VAL A 97 -5.25 54.16 11.21
CA VAL A 97 -6.47 54.51 10.43
C VAL A 97 -7.02 53.25 9.71
N GLN A 98 -8.34 53.19 9.55
CA GLN A 98 -9.21 52.08 9.09
C GLN A 98 -8.98 51.59 7.65
N ALA A 99 -9.38 50.32 7.42
CA ALA A 99 -10.33 49.83 6.41
C ALA A 99 -9.81 48.67 5.54
N ASP A 100 -10.50 47.53 5.72
CA ASP A 100 -10.94 46.51 4.75
C ASP A 100 -9.96 45.87 3.74
N GLY A 101 -9.91 44.54 3.80
CA GLY A 101 -9.33 43.69 2.76
C GLY A 101 -8.87 42.35 3.31
N GLU A 102 -9.82 41.46 3.61
CA GLU A 102 -9.60 40.07 4.00
C GLU A 102 -8.77 39.35 2.92
N MET A 103 -7.53 39.00 3.25
CA MET A 103 -6.80 37.93 2.57
C MET A 103 -7.17 36.65 3.32
N GLU A 104 -8.22 35.98 2.87
CA GLU A 104 -8.57 34.64 3.36
C GLU A 104 -7.39 33.69 3.07
N GLU A 105 -6.84 33.09 4.13
CA GLU A 105 -5.95 31.94 4.07
C GLU A 105 -6.70 30.75 3.47
N GLN A 106 -6.55 30.55 2.16
CA GLN A 106 -7.10 29.41 1.44
C GLN A 106 -6.22 28.17 1.64
N ALA A 107 -6.11 27.69 2.89
CA ALA A 107 -5.23 26.58 3.25
C ALA A 107 -5.78 25.71 4.40
N ASP A 108 -7.01 25.19 4.33
CA ASP A 108 -7.43 24.15 5.29
C ASP A 108 -8.51 23.15 4.81
N ASN A 109 -8.83 23.10 3.51
CA ASN A 109 -9.95 22.28 3.03
C ASN A 109 -9.62 20.78 2.80
N ASN A 110 -8.34 20.38 2.99
CA ASN A 110 -7.86 19.02 2.73
C ASN A 110 -7.36 18.29 3.99
N LYS A 111 -7.52 18.88 5.17
CA LYS A 111 -7.11 18.27 6.43
C LYS A 111 -8.13 17.21 6.87
N VAL A 112 -7.65 16.11 7.43
CA VAL A 112 -8.46 15.06 8.06
C VAL A 112 -8.06 14.89 9.52
N ASN A 113 -8.90 14.21 10.29
CA ASN A 113 -8.68 14.05 11.72
C ASN A 113 -7.40 13.27 12.04
N GLY A 114 -6.55 13.90 12.86
CA GLY A 114 -5.39 13.31 13.48
C GLY A 114 -4.08 13.90 12.98
N SER A 115 -2.99 13.55 13.66
CA SER A 115 -1.62 13.95 13.30
C SER A 115 -0.66 12.76 13.47
N LEU A 116 0.35 12.69 12.62
CA LEU A 116 1.41 11.69 12.67
C LEU A 116 2.69 12.31 13.23
N HIS A 117 3.23 11.72 14.28
CA HIS A 117 4.51 12.08 14.87
C HIS A 117 5.58 11.05 14.48
N PHE A 118 6.68 11.52 13.91
CA PHE A 118 7.77 10.69 13.42
C PHE A 118 9.12 11.40 13.55
N SER A 119 10.19 10.63 13.55
CA SER A 119 11.57 11.12 13.51
C SER A 119 12.25 10.69 12.22
N ILE A 120 13.09 11.54 11.65
CA ILE A 120 13.84 11.27 10.43
C ILE A 120 15.27 11.83 10.53
N TYR A 121 16.25 11.06 10.07
CA TYR A 121 17.62 11.53 9.88
C TYR A 121 18.34 10.73 8.80
N TYR A 122 19.39 11.32 8.23
CA TYR A 122 20.32 10.66 7.34
C TYR A 122 21.62 10.33 8.09
N ASP A 123 21.91 9.05 8.23
CA ASP A 123 23.17 8.57 8.79
C ASP A 123 24.24 8.59 7.70
N GLN A 124 25.08 9.63 7.72
CA GLN A 124 26.17 9.80 6.75
C GLN A 124 27.22 8.69 6.83
N LEU A 125 27.44 8.08 8.00
CA LEU A 125 28.47 7.04 8.18
C LEU A 125 28.04 5.72 7.54
N GLN A 126 26.74 5.42 7.60
CA GLN A 126 26.16 4.19 7.02
C GLN A 126 25.50 4.45 5.65
N SER A 127 25.49 5.69 5.18
CA SER A 127 24.83 6.13 3.94
C SER A 127 23.39 5.62 3.85
N GLN A 128 22.62 5.86 4.92
CA GLN A 128 21.25 5.39 5.02
C GLN A 128 20.32 6.46 5.60
N LEU A 129 19.13 6.55 5.01
CA LEU A 129 18.02 7.29 5.61
C LEU A 129 17.35 6.43 6.67
N VAL A 130 17.13 7.01 7.84
CA VAL A 130 16.46 6.35 8.96
C VAL A 130 15.18 7.11 9.28
N VAL A 131 14.06 6.39 9.33
CA VAL A 131 12.73 6.91 9.65
C VAL A 131 12.15 6.11 10.80
N THR A 132 11.73 6.80 11.86
CA THR A 132 11.09 6.18 13.03
C THR A 132 9.67 6.72 13.16
N ILE A 133 8.66 5.84 13.11
CA ILE A 133 7.28 6.23 13.39
C ILE A 133 7.07 6.21 14.90
N LEU A 134 6.75 7.34 15.51
CA LEU A 134 6.61 7.43 16.97
C LEU A 134 5.17 7.12 17.37
N GLN A 135 4.23 7.94 16.92
CA GLN A 135 2.82 7.81 17.28
C GLN A 135 1.89 8.48 16.27
N VAL A 136 0.63 8.09 16.28
CA VAL A 136 -0.47 8.86 15.66
C VAL A 136 -1.36 9.35 16.77
N GLU A 137 -1.87 10.57 16.66
CA GLU A 137 -2.80 11.17 17.61
C GLU A 137 -4.10 11.58 16.91
N GLY A 138 -5.21 11.60 17.64
CA GLY A 138 -6.46 12.24 17.20
C GLY A 138 -7.23 11.51 16.09
N LEU A 139 -7.06 10.19 15.94
CA LEU A 139 -7.88 9.41 15.00
C LEU A 139 -9.34 9.37 15.46
N LEU A 140 -10.27 9.46 14.51
CA LEU A 140 -11.70 9.39 14.79
C LEU A 140 -12.20 7.95 14.67
N GLU A 141 -12.92 7.47 15.68
CA GLU A 141 -13.75 6.26 15.56
C GLU A 141 -14.96 6.56 14.67
N GLN A 142 -14.87 6.19 13.40
CA GLN A 142 -15.97 6.38 12.44
C GLN A 142 -17.19 5.49 12.74
N ASN A 143 -17.00 4.36 13.42
CA ASN A 143 -18.07 3.42 13.76
C ASN A 143 -17.86 2.84 15.17
N PRO A 144 -18.80 3.01 16.11
CA PRO A 144 -18.67 2.51 17.49
C PRO A 144 -18.65 0.98 17.58
N SER A 145 -19.08 0.28 16.52
CA SER A 145 -19.05 -1.18 16.43
C SER A 145 -17.73 -1.74 15.87
N ARG A 146 -16.86 -0.89 15.30
CA ARG A 146 -15.61 -1.32 14.68
C ARG A 146 -14.42 -0.83 15.51
N ILE A 147 -13.71 -1.78 16.09
CA ILE A 147 -12.45 -1.53 16.79
C ILE A 147 -11.40 -1.09 15.77
N LEU A 148 -10.89 0.13 15.91
CA LEU A 148 -9.85 0.67 15.05
C LEU A 148 -8.57 -0.15 15.21
N GLN A 149 -7.94 -0.54 14.10
CA GLN A 149 -6.69 -1.27 14.08
C GLN A 149 -5.66 -0.55 13.21
N PRO A 150 -5.17 0.63 13.64
CA PRO A 150 -4.31 1.46 12.82
C PRO A 150 -2.91 0.85 12.62
N PHE A 151 -2.36 1.09 11.43
CA PHE A 151 -0.96 0.90 11.09
C PHE A 151 -0.54 1.98 10.07
N VAL A 152 0.75 2.26 10.00
CA VAL A 152 1.31 3.23 9.05
C VAL A 152 2.01 2.48 7.93
N LYS A 153 1.69 2.87 6.69
CA LYS A 153 2.35 2.40 5.48
C LYS A 153 3.29 3.51 4.98
N LEU A 154 4.57 3.22 4.90
CA LEU A 154 5.59 4.17 4.47
C LEU A 154 6.03 3.84 3.05
N ARG A 155 6.18 4.86 2.21
CA ARG A 155 6.72 4.76 0.86
C ARG A 155 7.74 5.85 0.65
N LEU A 156 8.96 5.46 0.27
CA LEU A 156 9.97 6.40 -0.20
C LEU A 156 9.78 6.59 -1.71
N MET A 157 9.41 7.80 -2.11
CA MET A 157 9.05 8.13 -3.50
C MET A 157 10.13 9.03 -4.11
N SER A 158 10.67 8.69 -5.27
CA SER A 158 11.55 9.59 -6.04
C SER A 158 10.78 10.23 -7.18
N ALA A 159 10.92 11.55 -7.34
CA ALA A 159 10.41 12.29 -8.47
C ALA A 159 11.41 12.20 -9.63
N ASN A 160 10.96 11.74 -10.79
CA ASN A 160 11.77 11.82 -11.99
C ASN A 160 11.46 13.14 -12.70
N SER A 161 12.49 13.97 -12.88
CA SER A 161 12.43 15.26 -13.56
C SER A 161 12.55 15.16 -15.09
N GLU A 162 12.80 13.97 -15.65
CA GLU A 162 12.71 13.77 -17.09
C GLU A 162 11.27 13.98 -17.54
N GLU A 163 11.06 15.02 -18.33
CA GLU A 163 9.79 15.37 -18.97
C GLU A 163 9.33 14.19 -19.84
N VAL A 164 8.59 13.27 -19.26
CA VAL A 164 7.84 12.28 -20.04
C VAL A 164 6.66 13.03 -20.61
N GLU A 165 6.70 13.35 -21.91
CA GLU A 165 5.55 13.90 -22.63
C GLU A 165 4.33 13.01 -22.37
N VAL A 166 3.43 13.51 -21.52
CA VAL A 166 2.17 12.83 -21.22
C VAL A 166 1.22 13.15 -22.35
N GLU A 167 1.31 12.37 -23.43
CA GLU A 167 0.30 12.40 -24.49
C GLU A 167 -1.07 12.03 -23.90
N GLY A 168 -1.97 13.03 -23.80
CA GLY A 168 -3.41 12.83 -23.63
C GLY A 168 -4.02 13.14 -22.26
N CYS A 169 -3.29 13.79 -21.35
CA CYS A 169 -3.82 14.31 -20.07
C CYS A 169 -3.77 15.85 -19.96
N THR A 170 -3.80 16.58 -21.08
CA THR A 170 -4.11 18.01 -21.02
C THR A 170 -5.63 18.17 -20.99
N ASP A 171 -6.16 18.44 -19.80
CA ASP A 171 -7.39 19.21 -19.70
C ASP A 171 -7.07 20.58 -20.27
N GLU A 172 -7.85 21.02 -21.26
CA GLU A 172 -7.69 22.34 -21.86
C GLU A 172 -8.12 23.39 -20.84
N GLU A 173 -7.16 23.89 -20.06
CA GLU A 173 -7.07 25.24 -19.47
C GLU A 173 -6.03 25.20 -18.35
N GLY A 174 -4.91 25.88 -18.57
CA GLY A 174 -3.88 26.11 -17.55
C GLY A 174 -2.49 25.66 -17.99
N GLU A 175 -1.55 26.56 -17.86
CA GLU A 175 -0.10 26.41 -18.05
C GLU A 175 0.42 25.28 -17.12
N GLY A 176 0.24 24.03 -17.56
CA GLY A 176 0.41 22.86 -16.72
C GLY A 176 1.85 22.37 -16.73
N THR A 177 2.55 22.51 -15.60
CA THR A 177 3.76 21.74 -15.31
C THR A 177 3.50 20.27 -15.62
N ALA A 178 4.35 19.63 -16.45
CA ALA A 178 4.20 18.23 -16.81
C ALA A 178 4.05 17.38 -15.54
N PRO A 179 3.11 16.41 -15.49
CA PRO A 179 2.86 15.65 -14.28
C PRO A 179 4.08 14.82 -13.91
N VAL A 180 4.58 15.03 -12.69
CA VAL A 180 5.78 14.36 -12.18
C VAL A 180 5.52 12.86 -12.09
N LEU A 181 6.42 12.09 -12.70
CA LEU A 181 6.39 10.64 -12.64
C LEU A 181 7.13 10.16 -11.40
N TRP A 182 6.41 9.53 -10.49
CA TRP A 182 6.94 9.03 -9.23
C TRP A 182 7.40 7.58 -9.34
N LYS A 183 8.51 7.28 -8.65
CA LYS A 183 9.05 5.94 -8.47
C LYS A 183 9.01 5.57 -6.99
N VAL A 184 8.41 4.43 -6.66
CA VAL A 184 8.53 3.84 -5.32
C VAL A 184 9.92 3.20 -5.20
N LEU A 185 10.76 3.73 -4.32
CA LEU A 185 12.08 3.17 -4.02
C LEU A 185 11.97 2.02 -3.02
N GLN A 186 11.21 2.24 -1.95
CA GLN A 186 11.09 1.30 -0.84
C GLN A 186 9.71 1.46 -0.17
N GLU A 187 9.14 0.35 0.28
CA GLU A 187 7.84 0.30 0.97
C GLU A 187 7.96 -0.46 2.29
N TRP A 188 7.44 0.11 3.37
CA TRP A 188 7.40 -0.51 4.68
C TRP A 188 6.00 -0.41 5.30
N ARG A 189 5.81 -1.18 6.38
CA ARG A 189 4.62 -1.13 7.22
C ARG A 189 5.02 -1.27 8.68
N THR A 190 4.39 -0.50 9.54
CA THR A 190 4.48 -0.68 11.00
C THR A 190 3.74 -1.93 11.43
N ARG A 191 3.89 -2.27 12.71
CA ARG A 191 2.97 -3.21 13.36
C ARG A 191 1.56 -2.63 13.40
N ILE A 192 0.58 -3.51 13.58
CA ILE A 192 -0.83 -3.14 13.75
C ILE A 192 -1.09 -2.96 15.25
N VAL A 193 -1.64 -1.82 15.64
CA VAL A 193 -2.07 -1.55 17.02
C VAL A 193 -3.58 -1.74 17.07
N LYS A 194 -4.11 -2.44 18.08
CA LYS A 194 -5.56 -2.72 18.19
C LYS A 194 -6.24 -1.78 19.18
N GLY A 195 -7.42 -1.29 18.83
CA GLY A 195 -8.33 -0.56 19.70
C GLY A 195 -7.76 0.76 20.24
N SER A 196 -6.98 1.48 19.44
CA SER A 196 -6.40 2.76 19.86
C SER A 196 -6.64 3.83 18.80
N CYS A 197 -7.17 4.98 19.25
CA CYS A 197 -7.23 6.22 18.48
C CYS A 197 -5.91 7.01 18.52
N ASN A 198 -4.98 6.61 19.40
CA ASN A 198 -3.67 7.23 19.56
C ASN A 198 -2.58 6.15 19.61
N PRO A 199 -2.35 5.40 18.51
CA PRO A 199 -1.44 4.27 18.52
C PRO A 199 0.03 4.70 18.67
N LEU A 200 0.76 3.98 19.53
CA LEU A 200 2.21 4.11 19.72
C LEU A 200 2.96 3.00 18.96
N PHE A 201 3.93 3.39 18.14
CA PHE A 201 4.73 2.48 17.32
C PHE A 201 6.19 2.43 17.81
N GLY A 202 6.99 3.46 17.59
CA GLY A 202 8.45 3.35 17.78
C GLY A 202 9.11 2.33 16.83
N ASP A 203 8.45 1.99 15.71
CA ASP A 203 9.04 1.14 14.67
C ASP A 203 10.02 1.99 13.84
N GLN A 204 11.23 1.47 13.62
CA GLN A 204 12.30 2.13 12.87
C GLN A 204 12.56 1.42 11.54
N PHE A 205 12.75 2.19 10.48
CA PHE A 205 13.03 1.72 9.13
C PHE A 205 14.26 2.42 8.58
N SER A 206 15.12 1.68 7.87
CA SER A 206 16.29 2.24 7.20
C SER A 206 16.31 1.91 5.70
N CYS A 207 16.82 2.83 4.90
CA CYS A 207 16.99 2.69 3.46
C CYS A 207 18.39 3.13 3.06
N PRO A 208 19.20 2.30 2.37
CA PRO A 208 20.48 2.73 1.85
C PRO A 208 20.25 3.78 0.76
N LEU A 209 20.87 4.95 0.90
CA LEU A 209 20.86 6.02 -0.09
C LEU A 209 22.31 6.50 -0.25
N LEU A 210 22.83 6.38 -1.47
CA LEU A 210 24.26 6.51 -1.74
C LEU A 210 24.75 7.95 -1.58
N GLU A 211 23.90 8.93 -1.90
CA GLU A 211 24.27 10.35 -1.82
C GLU A 211 23.16 11.21 -1.20
N GLU A 212 23.58 12.20 -0.40
CA GLU A 212 22.67 13.20 0.20
C GLU A 212 21.94 14.03 -0.88
N LYS A 213 22.54 14.18 -2.07
CA LYS A 213 21.92 14.88 -3.21
C LYS A 213 20.68 14.18 -3.75
N GLU A 214 20.58 12.86 -3.59
CA GLU A 214 19.39 12.09 -4.01
C GLU A 214 18.15 12.52 -3.21
N LEU A 215 18.34 12.99 -1.97
CA LEU A 215 17.26 13.43 -1.08
C LEU A 215 16.46 14.60 -1.65
N HIS A 216 17.04 15.43 -2.51
CA HIS A 216 16.34 16.57 -3.12
C HIS A 216 15.14 16.15 -3.98
N HIS A 217 15.19 14.94 -4.55
CA HIS A 217 14.13 14.40 -5.39
C HIS A 217 13.22 13.41 -4.65
N ILE A 218 13.51 13.14 -3.37
CA ILE A 218 12.82 12.13 -2.58
C ILE A 218 11.74 12.77 -1.71
N ASN A 219 10.56 12.16 -1.74
CA ASN A 219 9.43 12.44 -0.88
C ASN A 219 9.09 11.20 -0.05
N LEU A 220 9.01 11.38 1.26
CA LEU A 220 8.50 10.36 2.16
C LEU A 220 6.98 10.49 2.23
N ARG A 221 6.27 9.44 1.80
CA ARG A 221 4.81 9.34 1.87
C ARG A 221 4.43 8.35 2.96
N MET A 222 3.63 8.78 3.93
CA MET A 222 3.19 7.97 5.06
C MET A 222 1.66 7.97 5.11
N GLU A 223 1.06 6.81 4.94
CA GLU A 223 -0.39 6.65 4.99
C GLU A 223 -0.79 5.92 6.27
N VAL A 224 -1.64 6.56 7.07
CA VAL A 224 -2.28 5.90 8.21
C VAL A 224 -3.48 5.13 7.69
N ARG A 225 -3.50 3.82 7.94
CA ARG A 225 -4.54 2.90 7.46
C ARG A 225 -5.12 2.13 8.61
N ASP A 226 -6.40 1.81 8.51
CA ASP A 226 -7.10 0.96 9.45
C ASP A 226 -7.24 -0.44 8.87
N PHE A 227 -6.66 -1.40 9.59
CA PHE A 227 -6.59 -2.79 9.18
C PHE A 227 -8.00 -3.43 9.17
N ASP A 228 -8.19 -4.31 8.20
CA ASP A 228 -9.40 -5.12 8.08
C ASP A 228 -9.00 -6.51 7.61
N LYS A 229 -9.43 -7.54 8.33
CA LYS A 229 -9.12 -8.95 8.05
C LYS A 229 -9.90 -9.49 6.84
N PHE A 230 -11.11 -8.97 6.61
CA PHE A 230 -12.06 -9.51 5.64
C PHE A 230 -12.28 -8.58 4.45
N SER A 231 -11.88 -7.32 4.57
CA SER A 231 -12.04 -6.31 3.53
C SER A 231 -10.72 -5.58 3.21
N ARG A 232 -10.80 -4.52 2.40
CA ARG A 232 -9.63 -3.68 2.10
C ARG A 232 -9.40 -2.71 3.24
N HIS A 233 -8.15 -2.48 3.59
CA HIS A 233 -7.78 -1.50 4.61
C HIS A 233 -8.23 -0.09 4.18
N SER A 234 -8.96 0.59 5.07
CA SER A 234 -9.41 1.97 4.86
C SER A 234 -8.25 2.93 5.13
N VAL A 235 -8.07 3.92 4.27
CA VAL A 235 -7.07 4.98 4.50
C VAL A 235 -7.72 6.03 5.41
N LEU A 236 -7.07 6.33 6.53
CA LEU A 236 -7.51 7.34 7.49
C LEU A 236 -6.96 8.72 7.14
N GLY A 237 -5.72 8.77 6.63
CA GLY A 237 -5.07 10.00 6.20
C GLY A 237 -3.65 9.76 5.71
N GLU A 238 -3.02 10.81 5.22
CA GLU A 238 -1.70 10.78 4.60
C GLU A 238 -0.85 11.98 5.01
N VAL A 239 0.44 11.76 5.19
CA VAL A 239 1.48 12.79 5.37
C VAL A 239 2.51 12.64 4.26
N ARG A 240 2.94 13.78 3.69
CA ARG A 240 3.95 13.84 2.63
C ARG A 240 5.04 14.81 3.04
N VAL A 241 6.28 14.35 2.98
CA VAL A 241 7.43 15.11 3.45
C VAL A 241 8.52 15.13 2.36
N PRO A 242 8.73 16.26 1.68
CA PRO A 242 9.85 16.41 0.75
C PRO A 242 11.17 16.49 1.52
N LEU A 243 12.04 15.50 1.35
CA LEU A 243 13.27 15.40 2.14
C LEU A 243 14.28 16.50 1.78
N GLY A 244 14.27 16.97 0.54
CA GLY A 244 15.16 18.02 0.04
C GLY A 244 15.07 19.38 0.74
N ARG A 245 14.03 19.60 1.57
CA ARG A 245 13.81 20.86 2.31
C ARG A 245 14.16 20.75 3.79
N LEU A 246 14.50 19.56 4.27
CA LEU A 246 14.73 19.30 5.67
C LEU A 246 16.22 19.21 5.98
N ASN A 247 16.62 19.74 7.14
CA ASN A 247 17.93 19.48 7.69
C ASN A 247 17.88 18.19 8.50
N ILE A 248 18.25 17.07 7.87
CA ILE A 248 18.21 15.72 8.46
C ILE A 248 19.59 15.18 8.82
N SER A 249 20.59 16.05 9.00
CA SER A 249 21.92 15.62 9.48
C SER A 249 21.91 15.10 10.92
N TYR A 250 20.86 15.40 11.68
CA TYR A 250 20.58 14.89 13.02
C TYR A 250 19.12 14.43 13.12
N PRO A 251 18.76 13.58 14.10
CA PRO A 251 17.38 13.19 14.37
C PRO A 251 16.45 14.40 14.46
N LEU A 252 15.59 14.54 13.45
CA LEU A 252 14.57 15.59 13.37
C LEU A 252 13.20 14.97 13.66
N GLU A 253 12.57 15.39 14.74
CA GLU A 253 11.20 15.01 15.09
C GLU A 253 10.20 15.99 14.48
N LEU A 254 9.17 15.46 13.82
CA LEU A 254 8.13 16.22 13.12
C LEU A 254 6.75 15.68 13.49
N GLN A 255 5.83 16.60 13.78
CA GLN A 255 4.41 16.31 13.97
C GLN A 255 3.62 17.00 12.87
N GLU A 256 3.05 16.20 11.98
CA GLU A 256 2.32 16.69 10.81
C GLU A 256 0.87 16.26 10.87
N ASP A 257 -0.03 17.15 10.47
CA ASP A 257 -1.46 16.84 10.39
C ASP A 257 -1.74 15.86 9.24
N LEU A 258 -2.72 14.98 9.46
CA LEU A 258 -3.16 14.07 8.43
C LEU A 258 -3.94 14.82 7.35
N MET A 259 -3.61 14.55 6.09
CA MET A 259 -4.29 15.13 4.92
C MET A 259 -5.09 14.07 4.16
N ILE A 260 -6.02 14.53 3.33
CA ILE A 260 -6.75 13.66 2.40
C ILE A 260 -5.73 12.97 1.47
N PRO A 261 -5.77 11.63 1.35
CA PRO A 261 -4.82 10.89 0.52
C PRO A 261 -4.88 11.30 -0.95
N GLN A 262 -3.71 11.65 -1.50
CA GLN A 262 -3.56 11.99 -2.92
C GLN A 262 -3.00 10.81 -3.71
N LYS A 263 -3.31 10.77 -5.01
CA LYS A 263 -2.82 9.72 -5.91
C LYS A 263 -1.62 10.22 -6.70
N ASP A 264 -0.59 9.39 -6.78
CA ASP A 264 0.64 9.72 -7.50
C ASP A 264 0.69 9.03 -8.86
N LEU A 265 1.11 9.76 -9.89
CA LEU A 265 1.36 9.19 -11.21
C LEU A 265 2.66 8.39 -11.18
N VAL A 266 2.57 7.09 -11.46
CA VAL A 266 3.71 6.14 -11.43
C VAL A 266 3.98 5.47 -12.78
N GLY A 267 3.11 5.72 -13.75
CA GLY A 267 3.24 5.18 -15.10
C GLY A 267 2.10 5.60 -16.00
N GLN A 268 2.04 4.99 -17.18
CA GLN A 268 0.95 5.13 -18.13
C GLN A 268 0.55 3.77 -18.69
N VAL A 269 -0.72 3.63 -19.06
CA VAL A 269 -1.25 2.42 -19.69
C VAL A 269 -1.98 2.79 -20.97
N LEU A 270 -1.62 2.13 -22.07
CA LEU A 270 -2.36 2.18 -23.32
C LEU A 270 -3.45 1.10 -23.27
N LEU A 271 -4.67 1.56 -23.06
CA LEU A 271 -5.85 0.71 -22.94
C LEU A 271 -6.69 0.82 -24.23
N SER A 272 -7.13 -0.31 -24.76
CA SER A 272 -8.07 -0.41 -25.86
C SER A 272 -9.44 -0.84 -25.35
N LEU A 273 -10.49 -0.12 -25.70
CA LEU A 273 -11.87 -0.44 -25.33
C LEU A 273 -12.73 -0.60 -26.58
N LYS A 274 -13.52 -1.68 -26.62
CA LYS A 274 -14.50 -1.93 -27.68
C LYS A 274 -15.78 -2.53 -27.12
N ILE A 275 -16.90 -1.90 -27.40
CA ILE A 275 -18.22 -2.41 -27.03
C ILE A 275 -18.89 -3.11 -28.20
N LEU A 276 -19.46 -4.28 -27.93
CA LEU A 276 -20.26 -5.09 -28.85
C LEU A 276 -21.70 -5.22 -28.28
N PRO A 277 -22.60 -4.26 -28.57
CA PRO A 277 -23.94 -4.26 -27.98
C PRO A 277 -24.77 -5.49 -28.34
N THR A 278 -24.70 -5.95 -29.60
CA THR A 278 -25.49 -7.08 -30.11
C THR A 278 -25.21 -8.39 -29.38
N SER A 279 -23.94 -8.65 -29.03
CA SER A 279 -23.54 -9.83 -28.25
C SER A 279 -23.44 -9.56 -26.75
N GLN A 280 -23.75 -8.33 -26.34
CA GLN A 280 -23.58 -7.81 -24.97
C GLN A 280 -22.18 -8.06 -24.40
N ARG A 281 -21.14 -7.72 -25.16
CA ARG A 281 -19.74 -7.91 -24.74
C ARG A 281 -18.97 -6.61 -24.69
N LEU A 282 -18.02 -6.54 -23.75
CA LEU A 282 -17.01 -5.51 -23.65
C LEU A 282 -15.63 -6.15 -23.83
N GLU A 283 -14.91 -5.68 -24.84
CA GLU A 283 -13.50 -6.00 -25.08
C GLU A 283 -12.63 -4.95 -24.40
N VAL A 284 -11.73 -5.42 -23.55
CA VAL A 284 -10.72 -4.58 -22.87
C VAL A 284 -9.34 -5.11 -23.24
N GLY A 285 -8.62 -4.38 -24.08
CA GLY A 285 -7.27 -4.67 -24.52
C GLY A 285 -6.22 -3.92 -23.71
N LEU A 286 -5.32 -4.64 -23.05
CA LEU A 286 -4.10 -4.05 -22.48
C LEU A 286 -3.00 -4.12 -23.54
N LEU A 287 -2.64 -2.97 -24.12
CA LEU A 287 -1.66 -2.93 -25.21
C LEU A 287 -0.25 -2.73 -24.68
N LYS A 288 -0.01 -1.62 -23.97
CA LYS A 288 1.31 -1.23 -23.48
C LYS A 288 1.21 -0.63 -22.08
N VAL A 289 2.25 -0.83 -21.28
CA VAL A 289 2.43 -0.19 -19.96
C VAL A 289 3.79 0.48 -19.93
N ARG A 290 3.82 1.77 -19.63
CA ARG A 290 5.03 2.56 -19.34
C ARG A 290 5.13 2.74 -17.84
N THR A 291 6.30 2.48 -17.26
CA THR A 291 6.54 2.73 -15.82
C THR A 291 7.72 3.66 -15.64
N ALA A 292 7.84 4.28 -14.47
CA ALA A 292 9.06 5.01 -14.11
C ALA A 292 10.32 4.13 -14.33
N PRO A 293 11.41 4.70 -14.87
CA PRO A 293 12.68 3.99 -15.02
C PRO A 293 13.20 3.52 -13.65
N THR A 294 13.41 2.21 -13.55
CA THR A 294 13.91 1.52 -12.36
C THR A 294 15.00 0.55 -12.79
N GLU A 295 15.89 0.18 -11.89
CA GLU A 295 16.77 -0.99 -12.09
C GLU A 295 15.89 -2.23 -12.25
N ILE A 296 15.67 -2.64 -13.49
CA ILE A 296 14.86 -3.80 -13.80
C ILE A 296 15.75 -5.01 -13.56
N SER A 297 15.44 -5.78 -12.51
CA SER A 297 16.05 -7.10 -12.34
C SER A 297 15.71 -7.97 -13.54
N SER A 298 16.66 -8.77 -14.03
CA SER A 298 16.44 -9.68 -15.17
C SER A 298 15.31 -10.69 -14.96
N ASP A 299 14.90 -10.90 -13.71
CA ASP A 299 13.81 -11.80 -13.30
C ASP A 299 12.45 -11.10 -13.06
N ALA A 300 12.37 -9.78 -13.27
CA ALA A 300 11.12 -9.04 -13.06
C ALA A 300 10.15 -9.26 -14.22
N ALA A 301 8.91 -9.61 -13.87
CA ALA A 301 7.81 -9.74 -14.81
C ALA A 301 6.60 -8.92 -14.35
N LEU A 302 5.89 -8.31 -15.31
CA LEU A 302 4.65 -7.60 -15.07
C LEU A 302 3.47 -8.47 -15.48
N TYR A 303 2.40 -8.43 -14.69
CA TYR A 303 1.09 -8.90 -15.10
C TYR A 303 0.02 -7.92 -14.64
N ALA A 304 -1.09 -7.85 -15.36
CA ALA A 304 -2.21 -7.00 -14.99
C ALA A 304 -3.43 -7.82 -14.59
N ARG A 305 -4.21 -7.29 -13.66
CA ARG A 305 -5.55 -7.74 -13.35
C ARG A 305 -6.53 -6.69 -13.86
N ILE A 306 -7.36 -7.07 -14.82
CA ILE A 306 -8.43 -6.24 -15.37
C ILE A 306 -9.72 -6.71 -14.72
N SER A 307 -10.42 -5.79 -14.06
CA SER A 307 -11.71 -6.08 -13.44
C SER A 307 -12.78 -5.12 -13.93
N VAL A 308 -13.94 -5.67 -14.27
CA VAL A 308 -15.09 -4.94 -14.78
C VAL A 308 -16.28 -5.20 -13.88
N GLN A 309 -16.95 -4.12 -13.52
CA GLN A 309 -18.22 -4.13 -12.80
C GLN A 309 -19.15 -3.14 -13.47
N CYS A 310 -20.29 -3.60 -13.99
CA CYS A 310 -21.31 -2.71 -14.52
C CYS A 310 -22.63 -2.91 -13.77
N ASN A 311 -23.37 -1.82 -13.52
CA ASN A 311 -24.60 -1.78 -12.75
C ASN A 311 -24.44 -2.53 -11.40
N HIS A 312 -25.42 -3.38 -11.05
CA HIS A 312 -25.39 -4.25 -9.87
C HIS A 312 -24.73 -5.62 -10.13
N SER A 313 -23.95 -5.76 -11.21
CA SER A 313 -23.31 -7.03 -11.54
C SER A 313 -22.23 -7.40 -10.54
N LYS A 314 -22.04 -8.72 -10.35
CA LYS A 314 -20.85 -9.23 -9.65
C LYS A 314 -19.60 -8.72 -10.37
N LEU A 315 -18.61 -8.27 -9.60
CA LEU A 315 -17.29 -7.90 -10.09
C LEU A 315 -16.65 -9.10 -10.78
N ARG A 316 -16.35 -8.99 -12.08
CA ARG A 316 -15.61 -10.00 -12.84
C ARG A 316 -14.19 -9.50 -13.04
N TYR A 317 -13.21 -10.40 -12.97
CA TYR A 317 -11.83 -10.04 -13.25
C TYR A 317 -11.14 -11.14 -14.06
N GLN A 318 -10.16 -10.73 -14.85
CA GLN A 318 -9.26 -11.61 -15.57
C GLN A 318 -7.83 -11.10 -15.40
N LYS A 319 -6.88 -12.02 -15.37
CA LYS A 319 -5.45 -11.69 -15.34
C LYS A 319 -4.89 -11.86 -16.74
N THR A 320 -3.94 -11.00 -17.09
CA THR A 320 -3.12 -11.18 -18.28
C THR A 320 -2.06 -12.23 -18.05
N SER A 321 -1.38 -12.64 -19.12
CA SER A 321 -0.11 -13.33 -19.00
C SER A 321 0.94 -12.42 -18.33
N ALA A 322 1.98 -13.06 -17.80
CA ALA A 322 3.12 -12.35 -17.27
C ALA A 322 4.13 -12.10 -18.39
N VAL A 323 4.56 -10.86 -18.53
CA VAL A 323 5.51 -10.41 -19.54
C VAL A 323 6.75 -9.86 -18.84
N ALA A 324 7.94 -10.16 -19.36
CA ALA A 324 9.17 -9.61 -18.82
C ALA A 324 9.11 -8.08 -18.74
N ARG A 325 9.53 -7.52 -17.60
CA ARG A 325 9.44 -6.08 -17.35
C ARG A 325 10.42 -5.35 -18.26
N CYS A 326 9.91 -4.33 -18.95
CA CYS A 326 10.69 -3.33 -19.70
C CYS A 326 10.20 -1.93 -19.32
N LEU A 327 10.96 -0.89 -19.67
CA LEU A 327 10.50 0.52 -19.53
C LEU A 327 9.13 0.74 -20.19
N VAL A 328 8.96 0.14 -21.37
CA VAL A 328 7.68 0.01 -22.06
C VAL A 328 7.39 -1.48 -22.25
N THR A 329 6.56 -2.04 -21.37
CA THR A 329 6.15 -3.44 -21.45
C THR A 329 4.96 -3.58 -22.40
N VAL A 330 5.09 -4.42 -23.43
CA VAL A 330 4.04 -4.67 -24.41
C VAL A 330 3.28 -5.95 -24.04
N PHE A 331 1.98 -5.83 -23.80
CA PHE A 331 1.10 -6.95 -23.49
C PHE A 331 0.33 -7.44 -24.72
N ASN A 332 -0.30 -6.52 -25.46
CA ASN A 332 -1.20 -6.84 -26.59
C ASN A 332 -2.25 -7.93 -26.27
N GLU A 333 -2.74 -7.96 -25.03
CA GLU A 333 -3.72 -8.94 -24.58
C GLU A 333 -5.12 -8.33 -24.53
N VAL A 334 -6.09 -9.03 -25.14
CA VAL A 334 -7.49 -8.62 -25.14
C VAL A 334 -8.31 -9.56 -24.30
N VAL A 335 -9.02 -8.98 -23.33
CA VAL A 335 -9.89 -9.66 -22.39
C VAL A 335 -11.34 -9.34 -22.72
N MET A 336 -12.20 -10.35 -22.64
CA MET A 336 -13.61 -10.27 -22.99
C MET A 336 -14.49 -10.41 -21.75
N PHE A 337 -15.39 -9.44 -21.54
CA PHE A 337 -16.38 -9.48 -20.47
C PHE A 337 -17.80 -9.50 -21.04
N SER A 338 -18.61 -10.48 -20.64
CA SER A 338 -20.05 -10.44 -20.91
C SER A 338 -20.73 -9.46 -19.98
N LEU A 339 -21.51 -8.55 -20.55
CA LEU A 339 -22.29 -7.52 -19.87
C LEU A 339 -23.68 -8.08 -19.57
N PRO A 340 -24.22 -7.90 -18.35
CA PRO A 340 -25.49 -8.51 -17.99
C PRO A 340 -26.71 -7.80 -18.59
N GLU A 341 -26.68 -6.48 -18.76
CA GLU A 341 -27.84 -5.69 -19.20
C GLU A 341 -27.42 -4.42 -19.97
N PHE A 342 -28.26 -4.00 -20.92
CA PHE A 342 -28.20 -2.71 -21.61
C PHE A 342 -29.51 -1.93 -21.38
N PRO A 343 -29.48 -0.61 -21.23
CA PRO A 343 -28.30 0.27 -21.29
C PRO A 343 -27.41 0.17 -20.05
N LEU A 344 -26.11 0.43 -20.21
CA LEU A 344 -25.17 0.51 -19.10
C LEU A 344 -25.37 1.86 -18.39
N GLU A 345 -25.95 1.85 -17.18
CA GLU A 345 -26.11 3.07 -16.37
C GLU A 345 -24.81 3.46 -15.67
N GLN A 346 -24.12 2.45 -15.13
CA GLN A 346 -22.85 2.62 -14.44
C GLN A 346 -21.92 1.50 -14.87
N CYS A 347 -20.66 1.82 -15.16
CA CYS A 347 -19.66 0.78 -15.35
C CYS A 347 -18.29 1.25 -14.87
N LYS A 348 -17.54 0.33 -14.29
CA LYS A 348 -16.23 0.57 -13.69
C LYS A 348 -15.27 -0.47 -14.21
N ILE A 349 -14.24 -0.01 -14.91
CA ILE A 349 -13.10 -0.81 -15.35
C ILE A 349 -11.92 -0.41 -14.46
N LEU A 350 -11.34 -1.38 -13.77
CA LEU A 350 -10.13 -1.21 -12.96
C LEU A 350 -9.04 -2.11 -13.52
N VAL A 351 -7.93 -1.52 -13.93
CA VAL A 351 -6.72 -2.21 -14.35
C VAL A 351 -5.68 -2.04 -13.25
N SER A 352 -5.22 -3.13 -12.65
CA SER A 352 -4.16 -3.12 -11.63
C SER A 352 -2.94 -3.82 -12.17
N VAL A 353 -1.80 -3.12 -12.26
CA VAL A 353 -0.54 -3.67 -12.76
C VAL A 353 0.32 -4.10 -11.58
N TYR A 354 0.77 -5.35 -11.61
CA TYR A 354 1.59 -5.95 -10.58
C TYR A 354 2.94 -6.36 -11.13
N GLU A 355 3.97 -6.20 -10.31
CA GLU A 355 5.28 -6.79 -10.49
C GLU A 355 5.38 -8.09 -9.68
N MET A 356 6.04 -9.08 -10.27
CA MET A 356 6.45 -10.30 -9.60
C MET A 356 7.85 -10.71 -10.10
N HIS A 357 8.61 -11.39 -9.25
CA HIS A 357 9.86 -12.02 -9.67
C HIS A 357 9.61 -13.51 -9.93
N THR A 358 10.15 -14.06 -11.02
CA THR A 358 9.83 -15.46 -11.40
C THR A 358 10.49 -16.49 -10.48
N THR A 359 11.47 -16.08 -9.68
CA THR A 359 12.00 -16.84 -8.55
C THR A 359 10.91 -17.14 -7.50
N MET A 360 10.76 -18.43 -7.20
CA MET A 360 9.64 -18.98 -6.41
C MET A 360 9.53 -18.34 -5.02
N LYS A 361 8.38 -17.67 -4.78
CA LYS A 361 7.89 -17.08 -3.51
C LYS A 361 8.18 -15.60 -3.26
N SER A 362 8.51 -14.80 -4.28
CA SER A 362 8.50 -13.35 -4.12
C SER A 362 7.07 -12.82 -3.91
N PRO A 363 6.84 -11.89 -2.96
CA PRO A 363 5.56 -11.20 -2.85
C PRO A 363 5.30 -10.35 -4.10
N LYS A 364 4.03 -10.18 -4.43
CA LYS A 364 3.59 -9.40 -5.60
C LYS A 364 3.45 -7.95 -5.20
N TYR A 365 4.09 -7.06 -5.94
CA TYR A 365 4.05 -5.62 -5.67
C TYR A 365 3.09 -4.94 -6.63
N LEU A 366 2.17 -4.13 -6.09
CA LEU A 366 1.29 -3.32 -6.92
C LEU A 366 2.10 -2.11 -7.41
N ILE A 367 2.32 -2.02 -8.73
CA ILE A 367 2.94 -0.83 -9.32
C ILE A 367 1.94 0.32 -9.30
N GLY A 368 0.72 0.08 -9.77
CA GLY A 368 -0.33 1.08 -9.74
C GLY A 368 -1.63 0.62 -10.38
N GLN A 369 -2.61 1.51 -10.42
CA GLN A 369 -3.96 1.24 -10.85
C GLN A 369 -4.49 2.33 -11.78
N LEU A 370 -5.22 1.90 -12.79
CA LEU A 370 -6.02 2.74 -13.67
C LEU A 370 -7.49 2.42 -13.45
N LYS A 371 -8.32 3.46 -13.38
CA LYS A 371 -9.77 3.35 -13.25
C LYS A 371 -10.44 4.15 -14.37
N VAL A 372 -11.24 3.47 -15.20
CA VAL A 372 -12.11 4.09 -16.21
C VAL A 372 -13.55 3.87 -15.76
N GLU A 373 -14.31 4.95 -15.58
CA GLU A 373 -15.68 4.86 -15.07
C GLU A 373 -16.70 5.60 -15.93
N LYS A 374 -17.88 4.99 -16.02
CA LYS A 374 -19.14 5.63 -16.36
C LYS A 374 -19.94 5.82 -15.08
N LYS A 375 -20.24 7.06 -14.71
CA LYS A 375 -21.20 7.42 -13.64
C LYS A 375 -22.42 8.10 -14.27
N LYS A 376 -23.51 8.20 -13.51
CA LYS A 376 -24.76 8.84 -13.97
C LYS A 376 -24.60 10.32 -14.30
N SER A 377 -23.73 11.04 -13.57
CA SER A 377 -23.51 12.48 -13.71
C SER A 377 -22.26 12.86 -14.50
N ALA A 378 -21.33 11.93 -14.71
CA ALA A 378 -20.06 12.19 -15.39
C ALA A 378 -19.49 10.87 -15.93
N GLU A 379 -18.90 10.91 -17.12
CA GLU A 379 -18.28 9.75 -17.76
C GLU A 379 -16.84 10.07 -18.16
N ASP A 380 -15.95 9.08 -18.08
CA ASP A 380 -14.58 9.22 -18.56
C ASP A 380 -14.53 9.47 -20.07
N LYS A 381 -13.65 10.37 -20.54
CA LYS A 381 -13.50 10.71 -21.97
C LYS A 381 -13.28 9.47 -22.85
N HIS A 382 -12.49 8.50 -22.39
CA HIS A 382 -12.27 7.25 -23.12
C HIS A 382 -13.54 6.41 -23.23
N TRP A 383 -14.31 6.33 -22.15
CA TRP A 383 -15.60 5.65 -22.14
C TRP A 383 -16.58 6.31 -23.10
N SER A 384 -16.68 7.64 -23.08
CA SER A 384 -17.57 8.39 -23.97
C SER A 384 -17.21 8.22 -25.45
N ILE A 385 -15.91 8.22 -25.79
CA ILE A 385 -15.46 7.97 -27.17
C ILE A 385 -15.79 6.52 -27.58
N MET A 386 -15.54 5.53 -26.73
CA MET A 386 -15.91 4.13 -27.00
C MET A 386 -17.42 3.99 -27.27
N MET A 387 -18.27 4.67 -26.48
CA MET A 387 -19.73 4.61 -26.66
C MET A 387 -20.20 5.28 -27.97
N ARG A 388 -19.45 6.25 -28.50
CA ARG A 388 -19.72 6.89 -29.80
C ARG A 388 -19.22 6.05 -30.97
N SER A 389 -18.14 5.31 -30.78
CA SER A 389 -17.50 4.46 -31.81
C SER A 389 -17.80 2.97 -31.61
N VAL A 390 -19.09 2.63 -31.62
CA VAL A 390 -19.57 1.25 -31.39
C VAL A 390 -18.91 0.25 -32.36
N ARG A 391 -18.54 -0.93 -31.85
CA ARG A 391 -17.82 -2.01 -32.58
C ARG A 391 -16.40 -1.69 -33.04
N GLN A 392 -15.90 -0.47 -32.84
CA GLN A 392 -14.52 -0.11 -33.14
C GLN A 392 -13.68 -0.10 -31.86
N PRO A 393 -12.44 -0.65 -31.90
CA PRO A 393 -11.51 -0.52 -30.78
C PRO A 393 -10.96 0.89 -30.71
N ILE A 394 -11.15 1.53 -29.56
CA ILE A 394 -10.59 2.85 -29.24
C ILE A 394 -9.44 2.63 -28.28
N ALA A 395 -8.23 3.02 -28.67
CA ALA A 395 -7.06 2.99 -27.81
C ALA A 395 -6.76 4.38 -27.27
N LYS A 396 -6.51 4.49 -25.96
CA LYS A 396 -6.13 5.74 -25.30
C LYS A 396 -5.10 5.48 -24.21
N TRP A 397 -4.14 6.39 -24.05
CA TRP A 397 -3.26 6.43 -22.89
C TRP A 397 -4.01 6.92 -21.65
N HIS A 398 -3.66 6.36 -20.51
CA HIS A 398 -4.15 6.76 -19.20
C HIS A 398 -3.03 6.73 -18.17
N GLY A 399 -3.09 7.62 -17.18
CA GLY A 399 -2.19 7.58 -16.05
C GLY A 399 -2.39 6.35 -15.17
N LEU A 400 -1.29 5.72 -14.76
CA LEU A 400 -1.25 4.68 -13.74
C LEU A 400 -0.98 5.34 -12.39
N LEU A 401 -1.88 5.16 -11.43
CA LEU A 401 -1.86 5.88 -10.15
C LEU A 401 -1.67 4.95 -8.94
N ILE A 402 -0.98 5.38 -7.88
CA ILE A 402 -0.74 4.57 -6.66
C ILE A 402 -1.19 5.22 -5.35
#